data_AF-A0A3R9R350-F1
#
_entry.id   AF-A0A3R9R350-F1
#
_cell.length_a   1.000
_cell.length_b   1.000
_cell.length_c   1.000
_cell.angle_alpha   90.00
_cell.angle_beta   90.00
_cell.angle_gamma   90.00
#
_symmetry.space_group_name_H-M   'P 1'
#
loop_
_entity.id
_entity.type
_entity.pdbx_description
1 polymer ?
#
loop_
_entity_poly.entity_id
_entity_poly.type
_entity_poly.pdbx_seq_one_letter_code
_entity_poly.pdbx_strand_id
1 'polypeptide(L)'
;MTFRKWAVRIVLFAGGLVLSLVVLTFLAVQIQQQTLRWHAERLSADMHQIRLYQSTWADAQRLMHRWGAWGHYDGSCTAESCEYEIEMDSITHYNPRIPRHDWLDWLLRHDRLNLYQWFGGRGSAFRASFTVHDGTIWRESTAIGVSVPRRRIRTGNNDDFEWSLSVGAVSYQRLHRTLGQFGVFMGDFEDELAKHPYYKVGRPDGCEINCQIAVAYYSTHTPSAEIERLTSYDFSCFTRFNPCAQIVDLLPAAKEWHLYDNPYDSSPTVPIPPPRPESSVSLPKPRPPIPCSSIPIWAQARDARYVLAVEALSTEVVKNHDDYGDSHREVAMIRVVGSLKESAPWLPGVIVSAGPLYWHSDASEDEHLVPGRRYIVFAIGNDRRDQMITKDSPISFERCGLQEDTPEIRRELEKGFAQNDTLNP
;
A
#
# COMPACT_ATOMS: atom_id res chain seq x y z
N MET A 1 35.56 10.60 -62.72
CA MET A 1 34.65 10.98 -61.61
C MET A 1 35.51 11.41 -60.43
N THR A 2 35.28 12.60 -59.88
CA THR A 2 36.13 13.15 -58.81
C THR A 2 35.79 12.50 -57.46
N PHE A 3 36.81 12.18 -56.66
CA PHE A 3 36.72 11.62 -55.30
C PHE A 3 35.63 12.29 -54.44
N ARG A 4 35.45 13.61 -54.61
CA ARG A 4 34.40 14.41 -53.97
C ARG A 4 32.97 13.90 -54.23
N LYS A 5 32.63 13.50 -55.45
CA LYS A 5 31.28 12.99 -55.77
C LYS A 5 31.00 11.64 -55.09
N TRP A 6 32.02 10.81 -54.96
CA TRP A 6 31.93 9.52 -54.27
C TRP A 6 31.80 9.70 -52.75
N ALA A 7 32.61 10.58 -52.16
CA ALA A 7 32.53 10.93 -50.75
C ALA A 7 31.14 11.47 -50.36
N VAL A 8 30.56 12.38 -51.16
CA VAL A 8 29.22 12.91 -50.90
C VAL A 8 28.15 11.81 -50.92
N ARG A 9 28.22 10.87 -51.88
CA ARG A 9 27.27 9.75 -51.94
C ARG A 9 27.37 8.83 -50.74
N ILE A 10 28.59 8.53 -50.29
CA ILE A 10 28.81 7.73 -49.08
C ILE A 10 28.24 8.45 -47.86
N VAL A 11 28.54 9.74 -47.68
CA VAL A 11 28.04 10.53 -46.54
C VAL A 11 26.51 10.59 -46.52
N LEU A 12 25.88 10.81 -47.68
CA LEU A 12 24.41 10.82 -47.77
C LEU A 12 23.80 9.45 -47.46
N PHE A 13 24.40 8.37 -47.95
CA PHE A 13 23.94 7.01 -47.67
C PHE A 13 24.08 6.67 -46.19
N ALA A 14 25.25 6.95 -45.60
CA ALA A 14 25.51 6.74 -44.17
C ALA A 14 24.56 7.58 -43.30
N GLY A 15 24.34 8.85 -43.67
CA GLY A 15 23.39 9.73 -42.99
C GLY A 15 21.95 9.20 -43.05
N GLY A 16 21.52 8.71 -44.22
CA GLY A 16 20.21 8.08 -44.39
C GLY A 16 20.05 6.82 -43.55
N LEU A 17 21.08 5.96 -43.50
CA LEU A 17 21.08 4.75 -42.68
C LEU A 17 20.97 5.09 -41.18
N VAL A 18 21.77 6.06 -40.70
CA VAL A 18 21.72 6.50 -39.30
C VAL A 18 20.36 7.09 -38.95
N LEU A 19 19.80 7.95 -39.81
CA LEU A 19 18.47 8.52 -39.59
C LEU A 19 17.39 7.43 -39.55
N SER A 20 17.46 6.44 -40.45
CA SER A 20 16.53 5.31 -40.45
C SER A 20 16.63 4.51 -39.16
N LEU A 21 17.84 4.24 -38.66
CA LEU A 21 18.02 3.54 -37.39
C LEU A 21 17.46 4.35 -36.21
N VAL A 22 17.71 5.65 -36.16
CA VAL A 22 17.16 6.55 -35.13
C VAL A 22 15.63 6.53 -35.14
N VAL A 23 15.01 6.62 -36.33
CA VAL A 23 13.54 6.58 -36.46
C VAL A 23 12.99 5.21 -36.06
N LEU A 24 13.62 4.11 -36.48
CA LEU A 24 13.19 2.77 -36.09
C LEU A 24 13.29 2.54 -34.58
N THR A 25 14.38 2.99 -33.94
CA THR A 25 14.53 2.91 -32.48
C THR A 25 13.48 3.76 -31.76
N PHE A 26 13.24 4.99 -32.23
CA PHE A 26 12.17 5.84 -31.70
C PHE A 26 10.81 5.14 -31.78
N LEU A 27 10.46 4.60 -32.95
CA LEU A 27 9.20 3.87 -33.14
C LEU A 27 9.12 2.63 -32.25
N ALA A 28 10.20 1.87 -32.10
CA ALA A 28 10.24 0.71 -31.24
C ALA A 28 9.97 1.08 -29.77
N VAL A 29 10.60 2.13 -29.26
CA VAL A 29 10.39 2.65 -27.89
C VAL A 29 8.94 3.10 -27.70
N GLN A 30 8.38 3.84 -28.66
CA GLN A 30 7.00 4.34 -28.60
C GLN A 30 5.99 3.19 -28.63
N ILE A 31 6.18 2.19 -29.49
CA ILE A 31 5.33 0.99 -29.57
C ILE A 31 5.38 0.23 -28.25
N GLN A 32 6.57 0.04 -27.66
CA GLN A 32 6.72 -0.65 -26.39
C GLN A 32 5.96 0.08 -25.26
N GLN A 33 6.15 1.39 -25.12
CA GLN A 33 5.50 2.20 -24.09
C GLN A 33 3.98 2.24 -24.26
N GLN A 34 3.48 2.36 -25.50
CA GLN A 34 2.06 2.33 -25.79
C GLN A 34 1.44 0.95 -25.53
N THR A 35 2.16 -0.13 -25.82
CA THR A 35 1.72 -1.50 -25.56
C THR A 35 1.64 -1.76 -24.05
N LEU A 36 2.66 -1.35 -23.30
CA LEU A 36 2.65 -1.44 -21.84
C LEU A 36 1.49 -0.65 -21.24
N ARG A 37 1.30 0.60 -21.68
CA ARG A 37 0.16 1.42 -21.28
C ARG A 37 -1.16 0.71 -21.53
N TRP A 38 -1.36 0.18 -22.74
CA TRP A 38 -2.61 -0.52 -23.09
C TRP A 38 -2.85 -1.76 -22.22
N HIS A 39 -1.82 -2.56 -21.96
CA HIS A 39 -1.91 -3.71 -21.04
C HIS A 39 -2.24 -3.28 -19.62
N ALA A 40 -1.58 -2.23 -19.11
CA ALA A 40 -1.80 -1.74 -17.75
C ALA A 40 -3.20 -1.15 -17.57
N GLU A 41 -3.68 -0.33 -18.52
CA GLU A 41 -5.06 0.17 -18.55
C GLU A 41 -6.06 -0.99 -18.55
N ARG A 42 -5.80 -2.05 -19.34
CA ARG A 42 -6.70 -3.19 -19.42
C ARG A 42 -6.66 -4.06 -18.16
N LEU A 43 -5.49 -4.26 -17.56
CA LEU A 43 -5.37 -4.97 -16.29
C LEU A 43 -6.07 -4.20 -15.18
N SER A 44 -5.89 -2.88 -15.10
CA SER A 44 -6.59 -2.04 -14.12
C SER A 44 -8.11 -2.16 -14.26
N ALA A 45 -8.62 -2.14 -15.49
CA ALA A 45 -10.05 -2.31 -15.75
C ALA A 45 -10.56 -3.72 -15.39
N ASP A 46 -9.73 -4.76 -15.56
CA ASP A 46 -10.05 -6.11 -15.12
C ASP A 46 -10.01 -6.23 -13.57
N MET A 47 -9.08 -5.54 -12.90
CA MET A 47 -9.03 -5.46 -11.42
C MET A 47 -10.25 -4.75 -10.85
N HIS A 48 -10.75 -3.68 -11.49
CA HIS A 48 -12.01 -3.01 -11.08
C HIS A 48 -13.25 -3.89 -11.15
N GLN A 49 -13.21 -5.00 -11.91
CA GLN A 49 -14.30 -5.98 -11.95
C GLN A 49 -14.27 -6.93 -10.75
N ILE A 50 -13.17 -6.99 -10.01
CA ILE A 50 -13.10 -7.76 -8.78
C ILE A 50 -14.01 -7.10 -7.74
N ARG A 51 -14.85 -7.92 -7.14
CA ARG A 51 -15.68 -7.55 -5.99
C ARG A 51 -15.19 -8.40 -4.82
N LEU A 52 -14.52 -7.77 -3.86
CA LEU A 52 -13.99 -8.48 -2.69
C LEU A 52 -15.11 -9.28 -2.01
N TYR A 53 -14.80 -10.52 -1.62
CA TYR A 53 -15.70 -11.55 -1.07
C TYR A 53 -16.81 -12.07 -1.99
N GLN A 54 -17.04 -11.44 -3.15
CA GLN A 54 -18.07 -11.88 -4.12
C GLN A 54 -17.44 -12.57 -5.33
N SER A 55 -16.26 -12.12 -5.76
CA SER A 55 -15.50 -12.75 -6.83
C SER A 55 -14.98 -14.12 -6.39
N THR A 56 -15.22 -15.11 -7.22
CA THR A 56 -14.98 -16.53 -6.95
C THR A 56 -13.60 -16.98 -7.44
N TRP A 57 -13.22 -18.20 -7.07
CA TRP A 57 -12.04 -18.87 -7.62
C TRP A 57 -12.05 -18.96 -9.14
N ALA A 58 -13.22 -19.16 -9.76
CA ALA A 58 -13.33 -19.17 -11.21
C ALA A 58 -12.97 -17.80 -11.82
N ASP A 59 -13.33 -16.71 -11.14
CA ASP A 59 -12.97 -15.35 -11.56
C ASP A 59 -11.46 -15.12 -11.44
N ALA A 60 -10.87 -15.56 -10.33
CA ALA A 60 -9.42 -15.56 -10.14
C ALA A 60 -8.72 -16.38 -11.24
N GLN A 61 -9.19 -17.59 -11.55
CA GLN A 61 -8.62 -18.41 -12.63
C GLN A 61 -8.70 -17.75 -14.00
N ARG A 62 -9.79 -17.02 -14.29
CA ARG A 62 -9.90 -16.26 -15.54
C ARG A 62 -8.84 -15.16 -15.62
N LEU A 63 -8.60 -14.44 -14.52
CA LEU A 63 -7.53 -13.44 -14.44
C LEU A 63 -6.14 -14.07 -14.59
N MET A 64 -5.86 -15.15 -13.85
CA MET A 64 -4.58 -15.87 -13.93
C MET A 64 -4.31 -16.42 -15.33
N HIS A 65 -5.32 -16.98 -15.99
CA HIS A 65 -5.18 -17.48 -17.35
C HIS A 65 -4.93 -16.33 -18.34
N ARG A 66 -5.66 -15.22 -18.20
CA ARG A 66 -5.53 -14.07 -19.10
C ARG A 66 -4.19 -13.36 -18.97
N TRP A 67 -3.71 -13.20 -17.74
CA TRP A 67 -2.51 -12.41 -17.41
C TRP A 67 -1.30 -13.29 -17.06
N GLY A 68 -1.39 -14.60 -17.25
CA GLY A 68 -0.39 -15.59 -16.82
C GLY A 68 1.02 -15.40 -17.41
N ALA A 69 1.17 -14.67 -18.50
CA ALA A 69 2.49 -14.31 -19.04
C ALA A 69 3.23 -13.27 -18.19
N TRP A 70 2.51 -12.48 -17.39
CA TRP A 70 3.03 -11.45 -16.48
C TRP A 70 2.77 -11.78 -15.00
N GLY A 71 2.03 -12.86 -14.75
CA GLY A 71 1.57 -13.24 -13.44
C GLY A 71 2.32 -14.45 -12.88
N HIS A 72 2.43 -14.50 -11.56
CA HIS A 72 3.01 -15.61 -10.84
C HIS A 72 2.34 -15.76 -9.46
N TYR A 73 2.57 -16.92 -8.85
CA TYR A 73 2.26 -17.19 -7.44
C TYR A 73 3.46 -17.90 -6.83
N ASP A 74 3.66 -17.69 -5.53
CA ASP A 74 4.64 -18.44 -4.75
C ASP A 74 3.94 -19.57 -3.97
N GLY A 75 4.51 -20.78 -4.02
CA GLY A 75 3.94 -21.95 -3.36
C GLY A 75 2.77 -22.59 -4.12
N SER A 76 1.74 -23.04 -3.40
CA SER A 76 0.54 -23.64 -3.98
C SER A 76 -0.55 -22.58 -4.20
N CYS A 77 -1.14 -22.56 -5.40
CA CYS A 77 -2.29 -21.71 -5.72
C CYS A 77 -3.52 -22.58 -5.96
N THR A 78 -4.43 -22.62 -4.99
CA THR A 78 -5.69 -23.39 -5.02
C THR A 78 -6.87 -22.50 -4.61
N ALA A 79 -8.09 -23.02 -4.72
CA ALA A 79 -9.28 -22.31 -4.25
C ALA A 79 -9.22 -22.02 -2.74
N GLU A 80 -8.62 -22.91 -1.94
CA GLU A 80 -8.45 -22.71 -0.49
C GLU A 80 -7.52 -21.54 -0.19
N SER A 81 -6.43 -21.41 -0.97
CA SER A 81 -5.51 -20.31 -0.86
C SER A 81 -4.71 -20.09 -2.13
N CYS A 82 -4.66 -18.83 -2.58
CA CYS A 82 -3.72 -18.40 -3.60
C CYS A 82 -3.33 -16.94 -3.38
N GLU A 83 -2.04 -16.64 -3.43
CA GLU A 83 -1.53 -15.27 -3.57
C GLU A 83 -0.98 -15.14 -4.98
N TYR A 84 -1.61 -14.30 -5.79
CA TYR A 84 -1.26 -14.14 -7.18
C TYR A 84 -0.87 -12.70 -7.44
N GLU A 85 0.26 -12.53 -8.12
CA GLU A 85 0.84 -11.24 -8.44
C GLU A 85 1.06 -11.13 -9.94
N ILE A 86 0.63 -10.00 -10.51
CA ILE A 86 0.80 -9.63 -11.91
C ILE A 86 1.67 -8.38 -11.94
N GLU A 87 2.79 -8.46 -12.63
CA GLU A 87 3.72 -7.35 -12.76
C GLU A 87 4.03 -7.08 -14.23
N MET A 88 3.83 -5.83 -14.64
CA MET A 88 4.16 -5.35 -15.97
C MET A 88 5.17 -4.22 -15.82
N ASP A 89 6.43 -4.46 -16.21
CA ASP A 89 7.49 -3.45 -16.17
C ASP A 89 8.11 -3.25 -17.56
N SER A 90 8.45 -2.02 -17.87
CA SER A 90 9.30 -1.61 -18.99
C SER A 90 10.79 -1.87 -18.78
N ILE A 91 11.27 -1.88 -17.53
CA ILE A 91 12.69 -2.02 -17.17
C ILE A 91 12.90 -3.34 -16.43
N THR A 92 13.72 -4.20 -17.04
CA THR A 92 13.94 -5.59 -16.65
C THR A 92 14.69 -5.80 -15.33
N HIS A 93 15.08 -4.74 -14.62
CA HIS A 93 15.96 -4.84 -13.45
C HIS A 93 15.26 -5.51 -12.26
N TYR A 94 13.95 -5.34 -12.11
CA TYR A 94 13.23 -5.78 -10.91
C TYR A 94 12.60 -7.16 -11.04
N ASN A 95 12.27 -7.61 -12.27
CA ASN A 95 11.64 -8.92 -12.48
C ASN A 95 12.37 -9.76 -13.54
N PRO A 96 13.19 -10.76 -13.13
CA PRO A 96 13.93 -11.61 -14.05
C PRO A 96 13.03 -12.56 -14.87
N ARG A 97 11.73 -12.64 -14.57
CA ARG A 97 10.77 -13.57 -15.20
C ARG A 97 10.13 -13.00 -16.47
N ILE A 98 10.24 -11.69 -16.71
CA ILE A 98 9.68 -11.05 -17.91
C ILE A 98 10.63 -11.29 -19.11
N PRO A 99 10.13 -11.76 -20.27
CA PRO A 99 10.94 -12.01 -21.46
C PRO A 99 11.79 -10.79 -21.85
N ARG A 100 13.11 -10.99 -21.94
CA ARG A 100 14.05 -9.94 -22.33
C ARG A 100 14.01 -9.70 -23.83
N HIS A 101 14.08 -8.43 -24.20
CA HIS A 101 14.46 -8.04 -25.55
C HIS A 101 15.91 -7.56 -25.55
N ASP A 102 16.82 -8.35 -26.11
CA ASP A 102 18.27 -8.08 -26.11
C ASP A 102 18.64 -6.68 -26.62
N TRP A 103 17.84 -6.13 -27.55
CA TRP A 103 18.07 -4.79 -28.09
C TRP A 103 17.83 -3.68 -27.05
N LEU A 104 16.86 -3.85 -26.15
CA LEU A 104 16.55 -2.87 -25.10
C LEU A 104 17.61 -2.89 -24.02
N ASP A 105 18.04 -4.08 -23.59
CA ASP A 105 19.16 -4.24 -22.66
C ASP A 105 20.43 -3.62 -23.23
N TRP A 106 20.69 -3.79 -24.54
CA TRP A 106 21.80 -3.13 -25.22
C TRP A 106 21.64 -1.60 -25.21
N LEU A 107 20.45 -1.08 -25.53
CA LEU A 107 20.17 0.36 -25.56
C LEU A 107 20.40 0.96 -24.18
N LEU A 108 19.78 0.40 -23.13
CA LEU A 108 19.91 0.85 -21.74
C LEU A 108 21.36 0.77 -21.23
N ARG A 109 22.07 -0.33 -21.51
CA ARG A 109 23.47 -0.51 -21.11
C ARG A 109 24.41 0.52 -21.78
N HIS A 110 24.09 0.95 -22.99
CA HIS A 110 24.90 1.91 -23.74
C HIS A 110 24.31 3.32 -23.72
N ASP A 111 23.35 3.59 -22.84
CA ASP A 111 22.58 4.83 -22.86
C ASP A 111 23.31 6.06 -22.27
N ARG A 112 24.60 6.23 -22.60
CA ARG A 112 25.41 7.37 -22.14
C ARG A 112 24.86 8.72 -22.58
N LEU A 113 24.04 8.73 -23.63
CA LEU A 113 23.41 9.92 -24.19
C LEU A 113 21.94 10.06 -23.80
N ASN A 114 21.41 9.15 -22.97
CA ASN A 114 20.02 9.16 -22.53
C ASN A 114 19.02 9.10 -23.71
N LEU A 115 19.41 8.40 -24.78
CA LEU A 115 18.63 8.11 -25.99
C LEU A 115 17.31 7.43 -25.66
N TYR A 116 17.25 6.50 -24.70
CA TYR A 116 15.99 5.86 -24.34
C TYR A 116 14.99 6.90 -23.82
N GLN A 117 15.44 7.77 -22.90
CA GLN A 117 14.64 8.88 -22.38
C GLN A 117 14.35 9.95 -23.44
N TRP A 118 15.30 10.22 -24.34
CA TRP A 118 15.12 11.17 -25.43
C TRP A 118 14.05 10.72 -26.43
N PHE A 119 13.96 9.41 -26.66
CA PHE A 119 12.88 8.79 -27.42
C PHE A 119 11.57 8.64 -26.64
N GLY A 120 11.49 9.20 -25.43
CA GLY A 120 10.30 9.20 -24.57
C GLY A 120 10.17 7.98 -23.66
N GLY A 121 11.08 7.01 -23.77
CA GLY A 121 11.13 5.84 -22.92
C GLY A 121 11.41 6.20 -21.45
N ARG A 122 10.84 5.45 -20.52
CA ARG A 122 11.11 5.59 -19.08
C ARG A 122 10.90 4.25 -18.40
N GLY A 123 11.35 4.19 -17.14
CA GLY A 123 10.88 3.17 -16.23
C GLY A 123 9.42 3.40 -15.94
N SER A 124 8.60 2.39 -16.13
CA SER A 124 7.18 2.40 -15.87
C SER A 124 6.78 0.98 -15.52
N ALA A 125 6.10 0.85 -14.38
CA ALA A 125 5.61 -0.41 -13.89
C ALA A 125 4.15 -0.27 -13.47
N PHE A 126 3.38 -1.33 -13.69
CA PHE A 126 2.07 -1.53 -13.08
C PHE A 126 2.04 -2.91 -12.45
N ARG A 127 1.73 -2.93 -11.15
CA ARG A 127 1.64 -4.14 -10.33
C ARG A 127 0.21 -4.28 -9.85
N ALA A 128 -0.34 -5.48 -9.95
CA ALA A 128 -1.60 -5.85 -9.35
C ALA A 128 -1.42 -7.17 -8.62
N SER A 129 -2.04 -7.33 -7.47
CA SER A 129 -2.09 -8.62 -6.80
C SER A 129 -3.46 -8.87 -6.23
N PHE A 130 -3.79 -10.14 -6.04
CA PHE A 130 -4.98 -10.53 -5.29
C PHE A 130 -4.71 -11.80 -4.49
N THR A 131 -5.47 -11.96 -3.40
CA THR A 131 -5.43 -13.14 -2.54
C THR A 131 -6.78 -13.82 -2.58
N VAL A 132 -6.79 -15.11 -2.91
CA VAL A 132 -7.95 -16.00 -2.80
C VAL A 132 -7.90 -16.72 -1.46
N HIS A 133 -9.04 -16.80 -0.79
CA HIS A 133 -9.26 -17.60 0.41
C HIS A 133 -10.66 -18.23 0.37
N ASP A 134 -10.76 -19.52 0.71
CA ASP A 134 -12.02 -20.27 0.72
C ASP A 134 -12.86 -20.10 -0.57
N GLY A 135 -12.18 -20.05 -1.71
CA GLY A 135 -12.80 -19.93 -3.02
C GLY A 135 -13.25 -18.51 -3.40
N THR A 136 -12.88 -17.48 -2.64
CA THR A 136 -13.25 -16.08 -2.89
C THR A 136 -12.04 -15.15 -2.86
N ILE A 137 -12.07 -14.06 -3.64
CA ILE A 137 -11.02 -13.04 -3.59
C ILE A 137 -11.21 -12.17 -2.35
N TRP A 138 -10.24 -12.21 -1.44
CA TRP A 138 -10.29 -11.56 -0.12
C TRP A 138 -9.56 -10.22 -0.07
N ARG A 139 -8.49 -10.10 -0.85
CA ARG A 139 -7.66 -8.90 -0.92
C ARG A 139 -7.24 -8.66 -2.35
N GLU A 140 -7.06 -7.40 -2.66
CA GLU A 140 -6.36 -6.91 -3.81
C GLU A 140 -5.40 -5.78 -3.46
N SER A 141 -4.38 -5.61 -4.29
CA SER A 141 -3.54 -4.42 -4.30
C SER A 141 -3.24 -4.03 -5.74
N THR A 142 -3.07 -2.73 -5.97
CA THR A 142 -2.62 -2.19 -7.25
C THR A 142 -1.59 -1.11 -7.00
N ALA A 143 -0.61 -0.98 -7.88
CA ALA A 143 0.38 0.08 -7.81
C ALA A 143 0.87 0.45 -9.20
N ILE A 144 1.04 1.74 -9.43
CA ILE A 144 1.69 2.30 -10.61
C ILE A 144 2.98 2.99 -10.19
N GLY A 145 4.04 2.80 -10.96
CA GLY A 145 5.32 3.46 -10.75
C GLY A 145 5.89 3.98 -12.07
N VAL A 146 6.57 5.12 -12.01
CA VAL A 146 7.36 5.67 -13.12
C VAL A 146 8.70 6.18 -12.62
N SER A 147 9.74 6.05 -13.42
CA SER A 147 11.01 6.75 -13.18
C SER A 147 10.92 8.17 -13.74
N VAL A 148 11.46 9.12 -12.97
CA VAL A 148 11.46 10.53 -13.30
C VAL A 148 12.88 10.94 -13.70
N PRO A 149 13.12 11.22 -14.99
CA PRO A 149 14.40 11.69 -15.50
C PRO A 149 14.96 12.87 -14.71
N ARG A 150 16.15 12.72 -14.11
CA ARG A 150 16.91 13.87 -13.63
C ARG A 150 17.55 14.58 -14.81
N ARG A 151 17.40 15.91 -14.89
CA ARG A 151 18.01 16.74 -15.95
C ARG A 151 19.54 16.63 -16.03
N ARG A 152 20.24 16.07 -15.02
CA ARG A 152 21.67 15.71 -15.06
C ARG A 152 21.95 14.59 -14.05
N ILE A 153 22.20 13.37 -14.52
CA ILE A 153 22.88 12.35 -13.70
C ILE A 153 24.35 12.75 -13.65
N ARG A 154 24.84 13.14 -12.46
CA ARG A 154 26.26 13.41 -12.25
C ARG A 154 26.93 12.05 -12.12
N THR A 155 27.75 11.70 -13.09
CA THR A 155 28.35 10.37 -13.36
C THR A 155 29.36 9.87 -12.30
N GLY A 156 29.20 10.24 -11.03
CA GLY A 156 30.24 10.09 -10.00
C GLY A 156 30.16 8.83 -9.15
N ASN A 157 28.98 8.47 -8.63
CA ASN A 157 28.85 7.40 -7.64
C ASN A 157 27.72 6.43 -8.04
N ASN A 158 27.96 5.14 -7.86
CA ASN A 158 27.08 4.03 -8.26
C ASN A 158 25.79 3.89 -7.41
N ASP A 159 25.50 4.85 -6.52
CA ASP A 159 24.40 4.77 -5.56
C ASP A 159 23.26 5.77 -5.85
N ASP A 160 23.34 6.52 -6.95
CA ASP A 160 22.28 7.44 -7.36
C ASP A 160 21.13 6.66 -8.01
N PHE A 161 20.23 6.12 -7.18
CA PHE A 161 18.94 5.60 -7.65
C PHE A 161 18.20 6.68 -8.45
N GLU A 162 17.64 6.29 -9.61
CA GLU A 162 16.75 7.17 -10.38
C GLU A 162 15.61 7.65 -9.48
N TRP A 163 15.20 8.91 -9.66
CA TRP A 163 14.06 9.41 -8.88
C TRP A 163 12.82 8.60 -9.24
N SER A 164 12.27 7.86 -8.28
CA SER A 164 11.07 7.05 -8.49
C SER A 164 9.82 7.78 -8.01
N LEU A 165 8.75 7.66 -8.78
CA LEU A 165 7.43 8.17 -8.44
C LEU A 165 6.46 6.99 -8.49
N SER A 166 5.85 6.62 -7.37
CA SER A 166 4.85 5.54 -7.36
C SER A 166 3.67 5.82 -6.46
N VAL A 167 2.53 5.25 -6.82
CA VAL A 167 1.33 5.32 -6.00
C VAL A 167 0.60 3.99 -6.05
N GLY A 168 0.20 3.51 -4.89
CA GLY A 168 -0.49 2.23 -4.73
C GLY A 168 -1.78 2.34 -3.94
N ALA A 169 -2.60 1.32 -4.06
CA ALA A 169 -3.78 1.12 -3.25
C ALA A 169 -3.80 -0.34 -2.76
N VAL A 170 -4.12 -0.56 -1.49
CA VAL A 170 -4.11 -1.89 -0.87
C VAL A 170 -5.37 -2.06 -0.03
N SER A 171 -6.09 -3.15 -0.28
CA SER A 171 -7.25 -3.52 0.54
C SER A 171 -6.82 -4.17 1.86
N TYR A 172 -7.50 -3.78 2.94
CA TYR A 172 -7.34 -4.36 4.27
C TYR A 172 -8.69 -4.62 4.89
N GLN A 173 -8.81 -5.67 5.68
CA GLN A 173 -10.04 -5.92 6.43
C GLN A 173 -10.31 -4.84 7.48
N ARG A 174 -9.22 -4.30 8.05
CA ARG A 174 -9.26 -3.31 9.11
C ARG A 174 -8.27 -2.20 8.82
N LEU A 175 -8.78 -0.99 8.64
CA LEU A 175 -7.95 0.18 8.38
C LEU A 175 -7.19 0.68 9.60
N HIS A 176 -7.68 0.39 10.79
CA HIS A 176 -6.99 0.76 12.03
C HIS A 176 -5.68 -0.05 12.22
N ARG A 177 -5.60 -1.27 11.65
CA ARG A 177 -4.50 -2.24 11.87
C ARG A 177 -3.32 -2.19 10.89
N THR A 178 -3.04 -1.10 10.20
CA THR A 178 -1.94 -1.11 9.21
C THR A 178 -0.51 -1.22 9.80
N LEU A 179 -0.37 -1.35 11.13
CA LEU A 179 0.88 -1.33 11.88
C LEU A 179 1.83 -2.54 11.69
N GLY A 180 1.42 -3.55 10.92
CA GLY A 180 2.21 -4.77 10.74
C GLY A 180 3.21 -4.79 9.59
N GLN A 181 3.15 -3.84 8.64
CA GLN A 181 4.17 -3.74 7.59
C GLN A 181 5.31 -2.84 8.09
N PHE A 182 6.36 -3.48 8.61
CA PHE A 182 7.65 -2.83 8.83
C PHE A 182 8.03 -2.03 7.58
N GLY A 183 8.28 -0.74 7.74
CA GLY A 183 8.75 0.13 6.67
C GLY A 183 7.68 1.02 6.02
N VAL A 184 6.58 1.35 6.70
CA VAL A 184 5.66 2.41 6.25
C VAL A 184 5.44 3.47 7.33
N PHE A 185 6.18 4.59 7.25
CA PHE A 185 5.83 5.83 7.97
C PHE A 185 4.60 6.45 7.32
N MET A 186 3.41 5.93 7.64
CA MET A 186 2.22 6.73 7.34
C MET A 186 2.29 7.99 8.23
N GLY A 187 1.96 9.14 7.66
CA GLY A 187 1.73 10.34 8.47
C GLY A 187 0.64 10.04 9.50
N ASP A 188 0.71 10.69 10.66
CA ASP A 188 -0.21 10.56 11.82
C ASP A 188 -1.57 9.91 11.47
N PHE A 189 -1.64 8.59 11.68
CA PHE A 189 -2.53 7.64 10.99
C PHE A 189 -4.02 7.73 11.37
N GLU A 190 -4.33 8.32 12.52
CA GLU A 190 -5.68 8.32 13.07
C GLU A 190 -6.51 9.49 12.56
N ASP A 191 -5.87 10.65 12.32
CA ASP A 191 -6.52 11.85 11.79
C ASP A 191 -7.09 11.61 10.39
N GLU A 192 -6.43 10.76 9.60
CA GLU A 192 -6.87 10.46 8.25
C GLU A 192 -8.16 9.64 8.24
N LEU A 193 -8.40 8.75 9.20
CA LEU A 193 -9.70 8.05 9.29
C LEU A 193 -10.84 8.97 9.72
N ALA A 194 -10.54 10.03 10.47
CA ALA A 194 -11.53 11.04 10.82
C ALA A 194 -11.98 11.82 9.57
N LYS A 195 -11.06 12.11 8.65
CA LYS A 195 -11.34 12.81 7.38
C LYS A 195 -11.88 11.87 6.28
N HIS A 196 -11.35 10.66 6.22
CA HIS A 196 -11.53 9.67 5.17
C HIS A 196 -11.90 8.32 5.80
N PRO A 197 -13.18 8.09 6.12
CA PRO A 197 -13.55 6.90 6.89
C PRO A 197 -13.37 5.57 6.14
N TYR A 198 -13.09 5.61 4.84
CA TYR A 198 -12.94 4.43 3.98
C TYR A 198 -11.50 4.10 3.61
N TYR A 199 -10.55 4.99 3.90
CA TYR A 199 -9.15 4.74 3.58
C TYR A 199 -8.21 5.60 4.42
N LYS A 200 -6.95 5.16 4.49
CA LYS A 200 -5.82 5.93 5.02
C LYS A 200 -4.80 6.10 3.92
N VAL A 201 -3.98 7.13 4.04
CA VAL A 201 -2.90 7.40 3.10
C VAL A 201 -1.59 7.52 3.85
N GLY A 202 -0.51 7.02 3.25
CA GLY A 202 0.79 7.05 3.89
C GLY A 202 1.95 6.99 2.91
N ARG A 203 3.16 7.20 3.44
CA ARG A 203 4.43 7.07 2.74
C ARG A 203 5.16 5.83 3.28
N PRO A 204 5.78 4.99 2.44
CA PRO A 204 6.74 4.01 2.96
C PRO A 204 7.92 4.70 3.66
N ASP A 205 8.41 4.10 4.73
CA ASP A 205 9.72 4.42 5.30
C ASP A 205 10.84 4.10 4.29
N GLY A 206 12.02 4.67 4.50
CA GLY A 206 13.18 4.51 3.64
C GLY A 206 13.06 5.30 2.33
N CYS A 207 11.91 5.92 2.07
CA CYS A 207 11.70 6.78 0.91
C CYS A 207 11.99 8.26 1.21
N GLU A 208 13.21 8.55 1.65
CA GLU A 208 13.64 9.91 2.02
C GLU A 208 14.43 10.60 0.91
N ILE A 209 15.16 9.83 0.09
CA ILE A 209 16.07 10.34 -0.92
C ILE A 209 15.64 9.81 -2.29
N ASN A 210 15.39 10.72 -3.23
CA ASN A 210 15.10 10.39 -4.63
C ASN A 210 13.90 9.46 -4.82
N CYS A 211 12.85 9.58 -4.02
CA CYS A 211 11.60 8.89 -4.30
C CYS A 211 10.40 9.65 -3.75
N GLN A 212 9.26 9.46 -4.40
CA GLN A 212 7.95 9.84 -3.90
C GLN A 212 7.05 8.63 -4.05
N ILE A 213 6.57 8.11 -2.93
CA ILE A 213 5.72 6.94 -2.88
C ILE A 213 4.52 7.25 -1.98
N ALA A 214 3.32 7.01 -2.49
CA ALA A 214 2.11 7.10 -1.70
C ALA A 214 1.33 5.78 -1.76
N VAL A 215 0.74 5.37 -0.63
CA VAL A 215 -0.10 4.18 -0.58
C VAL A 215 -1.42 4.53 0.08
N ALA A 216 -2.52 4.25 -0.61
CA ALA A 216 -3.87 4.30 -0.06
C ALA A 216 -4.27 2.92 0.47
N TYR A 217 -4.48 2.82 1.78
CA TYR A 217 -5.01 1.62 2.41
C TYR A 217 -6.52 1.78 2.55
N TYR A 218 -7.32 0.90 1.95
CA TYR A 218 -8.78 1.01 2.00
C TYR A 218 -9.40 -0.24 2.63
N SER A 219 -10.57 -0.08 3.28
CA SER A 219 -11.27 -1.20 3.89
C SER A 219 -11.80 -2.14 2.81
N THR A 220 -11.85 -3.44 3.05
CA THR A 220 -12.58 -4.36 2.16
C THR A 220 -14.08 -4.05 2.09
N HIS A 221 -14.57 -3.16 2.97
CA HIS A 221 -15.93 -2.63 2.99
C HIS A 221 -16.06 -1.25 2.33
N THR A 222 -15.02 -0.77 1.66
CA THR A 222 -15.06 0.51 0.94
C THR A 222 -15.99 0.41 -0.27
N PRO A 223 -16.90 1.37 -0.49
CA PRO A 223 -17.79 1.37 -1.66
C PRO A 223 -17.01 1.32 -2.97
N SER A 224 -17.53 0.60 -3.97
CA SER A 224 -16.84 0.41 -5.25
C SER A 224 -16.44 1.72 -5.95
N ALA A 225 -17.28 2.75 -5.89
CA ALA A 225 -16.96 4.06 -6.47
C ALA A 225 -15.73 4.72 -5.80
N GLU A 226 -15.53 4.45 -4.52
CA GLU A 226 -14.39 4.96 -3.76
C GLU A 226 -13.13 4.13 -4.06
N ILE A 227 -13.24 2.81 -4.21
CA ILE A 227 -12.15 1.95 -4.69
C ILE A 227 -11.70 2.40 -6.09
N GLU A 228 -12.64 2.59 -7.01
CA GLU A 228 -12.38 3.07 -8.37
C GLU A 228 -11.67 4.43 -8.34
N ARG A 229 -12.06 5.35 -7.45
CA ARG A 229 -11.41 6.65 -7.26
C ARG A 229 -9.97 6.54 -6.74
N LEU A 230 -9.72 5.63 -5.79
CA LEU A 230 -8.38 5.39 -5.22
C LEU A 230 -7.44 4.62 -6.16
N THR A 231 -8.00 4.01 -7.21
CA THR A 231 -7.27 3.18 -8.18
C THR A 231 -7.40 3.69 -9.62
N SER A 232 -7.93 4.89 -9.83
CA SER A 232 -8.05 5.52 -11.14
C SER A 232 -6.73 6.17 -11.57
N TYR A 233 -5.72 5.35 -11.86
CA TYR A 233 -4.40 5.81 -12.25
C TYR A 233 -4.38 6.48 -13.63
N ASP A 234 -3.56 7.52 -13.79
CA ASP A 234 -3.30 8.15 -15.08
C ASP A 234 -2.13 7.45 -15.81
N PHE A 235 -2.47 6.42 -16.59
CA PHE A 235 -1.50 5.66 -17.38
C PHE A 235 -0.87 6.47 -18.53
N SER A 236 -1.32 7.70 -18.80
CA SER A 236 -0.64 8.54 -19.78
C SER A 236 0.77 8.93 -19.34
N CYS A 237 1.09 8.85 -18.04
CA CYS A 237 2.45 9.03 -17.52
C CYS A 237 3.50 8.11 -18.15
N PHE A 238 3.09 6.94 -18.67
CA PHE A 238 3.98 6.00 -19.38
C PHE A 238 4.44 6.55 -20.74
N THR A 239 3.63 7.39 -21.38
CA THR A 239 3.81 7.79 -22.80
C THR A 239 3.98 9.29 -23.01
N ARG A 240 3.62 10.14 -22.04
CA ARG A 240 3.76 11.60 -22.12
C ARG A 240 5.22 11.99 -22.36
N PHE A 241 5.48 12.89 -23.31
CA PHE A 241 6.84 13.36 -23.56
C PHE A 241 7.49 14.02 -22.33
N ASN A 242 6.70 14.78 -21.56
CA ASN A 242 7.13 15.28 -20.26
C ASN A 242 6.86 14.23 -19.17
N PRO A 243 7.84 13.93 -18.30
CA PRO A 243 7.64 12.98 -17.22
C PRO A 243 6.68 13.55 -16.17
N CYS A 244 5.87 12.65 -15.61
CA CYS A 244 5.11 12.95 -14.40
C CYS A 244 6.09 13.17 -13.25
N ALA A 245 5.79 14.15 -12.39
CA ALA A 245 6.73 14.64 -11.38
C ALA A 245 6.12 14.67 -9.98
N GLN A 246 4.81 14.46 -9.85
CA GLN A 246 4.11 14.48 -8.58
C GLN A 246 3.13 13.32 -8.49
N ILE A 247 2.81 12.89 -7.27
CA ILE A 247 1.85 11.78 -7.03
C ILE A 247 0.49 12.08 -7.67
N VAL A 248 0.05 13.34 -7.65
CA VAL A 248 -1.21 13.78 -8.28
C VAL A 248 -1.22 13.58 -9.80
N ASP A 249 -0.06 13.55 -10.45
CA ASP A 249 0.05 13.24 -11.87
C ASP A 249 -0.23 11.77 -12.17
N LEU A 250 0.10 10.86 -11.24
CA LEU A 250 -0.19 9.42 -11.35
C LEU A 250 -1.60 9.07 -10.86
N LEU A 251 -2.09 9.75 -9.84
CA LEU A 251 -3.40 9.51 -9.25
C LEU A 251 -4.04 10.85 -8.83
N PRO A 252 -5.02 11.36 -9.60
CA PRO A 252 -5.66 12.64 -9.30
C PRO A 252 -6.29 12.74 -7.90
N ALA A 253 -6.79 11.62 -7.36
CA ALA A 253 -7.33 11.56 -6.00
C ALA A 253 -6.31 11.97 -4.93
N ALA A 254 -5.01 11.78 -5.19
CA ALA A 254 -3.96 12.12 -4.24
C ALA A 254 -3.82 13.61 -3.93
N LYS A 255 -4.48 14.47 -4.69
CA LYS A 255 -4.52 15.93 -4.44
C LYS A 255 -5.04 16.27 -3.04
N GLU A 256 -5.94 15.47 -2.49
CA GLU A 256 -6.54 15.71 -1.17
C GLU A 256 -5.69 15.18 -0.01
N TRP A 257 -4.65 14.38 -0.29
CA TRP A 257 -3.87 13.69 0.74
C TRP A 257 -2.82 14.59 1.40
N HIS A 258 -2.40 15.66 0.71
CA HIS A 258 -1.42 16.63 1.20
C HIS A 258 -0.11 16.00 1.76
N LEU A 259 0.25 14.78 1.33
CA LEU A 259 1.37 13.99 1.88
C LEU A 259 2.73 14.68 1.78
N TYR A 260 2.90 15.55 0.79
CA TYR A 260 4.16 16.25 0.49
C TYR A 260 4.05 17.78 0.66
N ASP A 261 2.96 18.29 1.21
CA ASP A 261 2.75 19.74 1.35
C ASP A 261 3.48 20.34 2.56
N ASN A 262 4.03 19.49 3.44
CA ASN A 262 4.79 19.96 4.60
C ASN A 262 6.15 20.53 4.13
N PRO A 263 6.46 21.81 4.39
CA PRO A 263 7.70 22.47 3.94
C PRO A 263 8.99 21.85 4.50
N TYR A 264 8.88 20.97 5.50
CA TYR A 264 10.00 20.19 6.02
C TYR A 264 10.36 18.97 5.13
N ASP A 265 9.44 18.48 4.30
CA ASP A 265 9.65 17.35 3.37
C ASP A 265 9.84 17.80 1.90
N SER A 266 9.44 19.03 1.55
CA SER A 266 9.32 19.49 0.17
C SER A 266 10.31 20.58 -0.22
N SER A 267 11.60 20.23 -0.32
CA SER A 267 12.43 20.97 -1.26
C SER A 267 13.37 20.08 -2.09
N PRO A 268 12.90 19.62 -3.26
CA PRO A 268 13.77 19.02 -4.27
C PRO A 268 14.70 20.05 -4.96
N THR A 269 14.64 21.33 -4.58
CA THR A 269 15.39 22.43 -5.22
C THR A 269 16.43 23.12 -4.33
N VAL A 270 16.57 22.76 -3.05
CA VAL A 270 17.69 23.29 -2.28
C VAL A 270 18.91 22.43 -2.61
N PRO A 271 19.94 22.95 -3.31
CA PRO A 271 21.22 22.24 -3.40
C PRO A 271 21.65 21.94 -1.98
N ILE A 272 21.79 20.65 -1.67
CA ILE A 272 22.24 20.13 -0.38
C ILE A 272 23.40 21.03 0.07
N PRO A 273 23.22 21.85 1.13
CA PRO A 273 24.31 22.67 1.63
C PRO A 273 25.47 21.73 1.95
N PRO A 274 26.73 22.13 1.72
CA PRO A 274 27.88 21.30 2.11
C PRO A 274 27.68 20.83 3.55
N PRO A 275 28.00 19.57 3.88
CA PRO A 275 27.70 18.96 5.16
C PRO A 275 28.12 19.91 6.27
N ARG A 276 27.12 20.47 6.98
CA ARG A 276 27.41 21.26 8.17
C ARG A 276 28.03 20.30 9.19
N PRO A 277 29.10 20.69 9.87
CA PRO A 277 29.70 19.87 10.92
C PRO A 277 28.62 19.44 11.92
N GLU A 278 28.64 18.14 12.24
CA GLU A 278 27.71 17.31 13.04
C GLU A 278 27.31 17.91 14.40
N SER A 279 26.69 19.08 14.38
CA SER A 279 26.18 19.75 15.58
C SER A 279 24.73 19.32 15.78
N SER A 280 24.58 18.17 16.43
CA SER A 280 23.38 17.71 17.15
C SER A 280 22.05 18.12 16.50
N VAL A 281 21.69 17.48 15.40
CA VAL A 281 20.29 17.48 14.94
C VAL A 281 19.52 16.69 15.99
N SER A 282 18.94 17.39 16.96
CA SER A 282 17.96 16.80 17.86
C SER A 282 16.85 16.23 16.98
N LEU A 283 16.68 14.90 17.02
CA LEU A 283 15.55 14.25 16.39
C LEU A 283 14.27 15.02 16.78
N PRO A 284 13.37 15.31 15.83
CA PRO A 284 12.10 15.94 16.13
C PRO A 284 11.46 15.20 17.31
N LYS A 285 11.10 15.94 18.36
CA LYS A 285 10.42 15.35 19.51
C LYS A 285 9.19 14.60 18.97
N PRO A 286 8.97 13.32 19.34
CA PRO A 286 7.82 12.57 18.88
C PRO A 286 6.55 13.38 19.13
N ARG A 287 5.67 13.47 18.14
CA ARG A 287 4.34 14.07 18.38
C ARG A 287 3.65 13.23 19.46
N PRO A 288 2.97 13.85 20.44
CA PRO A 288 2.21 13.09 21.42
C PRO A 288 1.18 12.21 20.70
N PRO A 289 0.91 11.00 21.20
CA PRO A 289 -0.10 10.13 20.62
C PRO A 289 -1.45 10.85 20.58
N ILE A 290 -2.12 10.81 19.44
CA ILE A 290 -3.45 11.39 19.26
C ILE A 290 -4.45 10.56 20.07
N PRO A 291 -5.42 11.18 20.75
CA PRO A 291 -6.41 10.43 21.52
C PRO A 291 -7.30 9.60 20.59
N CYS A 292 -7.64 8.39 21.05
CA CYS A 292 -8.52 7.43 20.36
C CYS A 292 -9.93 7.97 20.05
N SER A 293 -10.29 9.15 20.55
CA SER A 293 -11.55 9.85 20.26
C SER A 293 -11.65 10.41 18.83
N SER A 294 -10.53 10.44 18.09
CA SER A 294 -10.48 10.95 16.71
C SER A 294 -11.11 9.99 15.69
N ILE A 295 -10.99 8.66 15.90
CA ILE A 295 -11.52 7.65 14.97
C ILE A 295 -13.02 7.46 15.23
N PRO A 296 -13.89 7.68 14.23
CA PRO A 296 -15.32 7.46 14.41
C PRO A 296 -15.61 6.00 14.76
N ILE A 297 -16.36 5.79 15.85
CA ILE A 297 -16.69 4.46 16.40
C ILE A 297 -17.43 3.61 15.37
N TRP A 298 -18.31 4.22 14.57
CA TRP A 298 -19.02 3.53 13.50
C TRP A 298 -18.05 2.94 12.45
N ALA A 299 -16.90 3.59 12.18
CA ALA A 299 -15.92 3.08 11.23
C ALA A 299 -15.15 1.88 11.81
N GLN A 300 -14.82 1.91 13.11
CA GLN A 300 -14.25 0.76 13.82
C GLN A 300 -15.22 -0.42 13.83
N ALA A 301 -16.50 -0.15 14.08
CA ALA A 301 -17.58 -1.14 14.09
C ALA A 301 -17.84 -1.76 12.71
N ARG A 302 -17.75 -0.96 11.63
CA ARG A 302 -17.85 -1.44 10.25
C ARG A 302 -16.74 -2.45 9.95
N ASP A 303 -15.49 -2.10 10.27
CA ASP A 303 -14.30 -2.90 9.91
C ASP A 303 -14.06 -4.08 10.87
N ALA A 304 -14.52 -4.01 12.11
CA ALA A 304 -14.36 -5.12 13.06
C ALA A 304 -15.26 -6.30 12.69
N ARG A 305 -14.72 -7.51 12.70
CA ARG A 305 -15.53 -8.74 12.55
C ARG A 305 -16.36 -9.02 13.80
N TYR A 306 -15.68 -9.02 14.94
CA TYR A 306 -16.28 -9.27 16.25
C TYR A 306 -16.28 -7.98 17.06
N VAL A 307 -17.45 -7.62 17.59
CA VAL A 307 -17.60 -6.53 18.55
C VAL A 307 -18.25 -7.13 19.78
N LEU A 308 -17.59 -7.05 20.93
CA LEU A 308 -17.99 -7.74 22.15
C LEU A 308 -18.33 -6.74 23.24
N ALA A 309 -19.41 -6.98 23.97
CA ALA A 309 -19.63 -6.35 25.27
C ALA A 309 -18.95 -7.21 26.34
N VAL A 310 -18.13 -6.58 27.18
CA VAL A 310 -17.32 -7.27 28.19
C VAL A 310 -17.39 -6.52 29.53
N GLU A 311 -17.17 -7.24 30.63
CA GLU A 311 -17.04 -6.70 31.97
C GLU A 311 -15.63 -6.96 32.48
N ALA A 312 -14.91 -5.92 32.88
CA ALA A 312 -13.57 -6.07 33.45
C ALA A 312 -13.67 -6.63 34.87
N LEU A 313 -12.94 -7.71 35.15
CA LEU A 313 -12.93 -8.34 36.48
C LEU A 313 -11.67 -7.99 37.27
N SER A 314 -10.52 -8.01 36.60
CA SER A 314 -9.23 -7.65 37.18
C SER A 314 -8.28 -7.19 36.09
N THR A 315 -7.34 -6.32 36.45
CA THR A 315 -6.20 -5.93 35.63
C THR A 315 -4.91 -6.36 36.31
N GLU A 316 -4.00 -6.92 35.54
CA GLU A 316 -2.66 -7.28 35.97
C GLU A 316 -1.66 -6.77 34.95
N VAL A 317 -0.63 -6.06 35.42
CA VAL A 317 0.50 -5.67 34.57
C VAL A 317 1.52 -6.80 34.64
N VAL A 318 1.56 -7.62 33.59
CA VAL A 318 2.52 -8.69 33.43
C VAL A 318 3.82 -8.10 32.89
N LYS A 319 4.90 -8.20 33.68
CA LYS A 319 6.24 -7.85 33.22
C LYS A 319 6.85 -9.06 32.53
N ASN A 320 7.12 -8.96 31.25
CA ASN A 320 7.89 -9.96 30.52
C ASN A 320 9.31 -9.45 30.33
N HIS A 321 10.29 -10.28 30.67
CA HIS A 321 11.69 -10.02 30.36
C HIS A 321 11.99 -10.72 29.05
N ASP A 322 11.94 -9.97 27.95
CA ASP A 322 12.24 -10.48 26.61
C ASP A 322 13.70 -10.13 26.26
N ASP A 323 14.32 -10.84 25.31
CA ASP A 323 15.72 -10.63 24.89
C ASP A 323 16.03 -9.19 24.41
N TYR A 324 15.00 -8.38 24.15
CA TYR A 324 15.07 -7.00 23.70
C TYR A 324 14.80 -5.96 24.79
N GLY A 325 14.61 -6.38 26.05
CA GLY A 325 14.38 -5.51 27.21
C GLY A 325 13.15 -5.88 28.03
N ASP A 326 12.94 -5.15 29.12
CA ASP A 326 11.73 -5.28 29.95
C ASP A 326 10.51 -4.75 29.16
N SER A 327 9.56 -5.64 28.87
CA SER A 327 8.29 -5.30 28.24
C SER A 327 7.18 -5.38 29.29
N HIS A 328 6.32 -4.36 29.32
CA HIS A 328 5.13 -4.34 30.18
C HIS A 328 3.91 -4.67 29.32
N ARG A 329 3.14 -5.68 29.72
CA ARG A 329 1.85 -6.00 29.11
C ARG A 329 0.74 -5.88 30.13
N GLU A 330 -0.20 -4.99 29.88
CA GLU A 330 -1.48 -5.02 30.59
C GLU A 330 -2.29 -6.22 30.10
N VAL A 331 -2.63 -7.11 31.02
CA VAL A 331 -3.54 -8.24 30.79
C VAL A 331 -4.69 -8.11 31.77
N ALA A 332 -5.91 -8.05 31.24
CA ALA A 332 -7.12 -8.02 32.04
C ALA A 332 -7.83 -9.37 31.96
N MET A 333 -8.41 -9.82 33.08
CA MET A 333 -9.41 -10.88 33.05
C MET A 333 -10.76 -10.22 32.84
N ILE A 334 -11.45 -10.62 31.78
CA ILE A 334 -12.75 -10.06 31.42
C ILE A 334 -13.80 -11.17 31.36
N ARG A 335 -15.04 -10.82 31.67
CA ARG A 335 -16.20 -11.66 31.41
C ARG A 335 -16.87 -11.18 30.14
N VAL A 336 -17.06 -12.09 29.18
CA VAL A 336 -17.82 -11.77 27.97
C VAL A 336 -19.31 -11.66 28.33
N VAL A 337 -19.90 -10.48 28.12
CA VAL A 337 -21.33 -10.25 28.36
C VAL A 337 -22.13 -10.74 27.15
N GLY A 338 -21.63 -10.48 25.94
CA GLY A 338 -22.23 -10.98 24.71
C GLY A 338 -21.56 -10.42 23.46
N SER A 339 -21.91 -10.98 22.31
CA SER A 339 -21.49 -10.45 21.01
C SER A 339 -22.48 -9.41 20.51
N LEU A 340 -21.99 -8.25 20.12
CA LEU A 340 -22.75 -7.17 19.50
C LEU A 340 -22.70 -7.27 17.96
N LYS A 341 -21.66 -7.89 17.40
CA LYS A 341 -21.50 -8.12 15.95
C LYS A 341 -20.97 -9.52 15.66
N GLU A 342 -21.66 -10.23 14.78
CA GLU A 342 -21.43 -11.64 14.43
C GLU A 342 -21.42 -12.59 15.65
N SER A 343 -21.46 -13.90 15.40
CA SER A 343 -21.30 -14.89 16.49
C SER A 343 -19.80 -15.11 16.73
N ALA A 344 -19.29 -14.60 17.86
CA ALA A 344 -17.90 -14.77 18.23
C ALA A 344 -17.65 -16.15 18.91
N PRO A 345 -16.42 -16.70 18.84
CA PRO A 345 -16.08 -17.96 19.52
C PRO A 345 -16.23 -17.92 21.05
N TRP A 346 -16.19 -16.73 21.65
CA TRP A 346 -16.36 -16.54 23.09
C TRP A 346 -17.83 -16.42 23.48
N LEU A 347 -18.34 -17.41 24.21
CA LEU A 347 -19.72 -17.44 24.65
C LEU A 347 -19.98 -16.46 25.81
N PRO A 348 -21.21 -15.94 25.96
CA PRO A 348 -21.60 -15.16 27.12
C PRO A 348 -21.30 -15.89 28.45
N GLY A 349 -20.75 -15.16 29.41
CA GLY A 349 -20.35 -15.65 30.74
C GLY A 349 -18.94 -16.23 30.83
N VAL A 350 -18.29 -16.51 29.69
CA VAL A 350 -16.90 -17.02 29.70
C VAL A 350 -15.96 -15.94 30.21
N ILE A 351 -15.00 -16.35 31.03
CA ILE A 351 -13.91 -15.50 31.51
C ILE A 351 -12.67 -15.82 30.68
N VAL A 352 -12.11 -14.80 30.05
CA VAL A 352 -10.89 -14.91 29.24
C VAL A 352 -9.94 -13.76 29.55
N SER A 353 -8.66 -13.99 29.27
CA SER A 353 -7.69 -12.90 29.27
C SER A 353 -7.88 -12.01 28.05
N ALA A 354 -7.71 -10.72 28.24
CA ALA A 354 -7.76 -9.73 27.18
C ALA A 354 -6.67 -8.68 27.37
N GLY A 355 -6.20 -8.12 26.27
CA GLY A 355 -5.23 -7.04 26.34
C GLY A 355 -4.86 -6.49 24.98
N PRO A 356 -4.20 -5.32 24.94
CA PRO A 356 -3.71 -4.76 23.70
C PRO A 356 -2.70 -5.71 23.03
N LEU A 357 -2.72 -5.75 21.70
CA LEU A 357 -1.78 -6.55 20.91
C LEU A 357 -0.35 -5.97 20.96
N TYR A 358 -0.22 -4.65 21.12
CA TYR A 358 1.05 -3.94 20.96
C TYR A 358 1.76 -3.66 22.27
N TRP A 359 3.08 -3.83 22.20
CA TRP A 359 4.07 -3.44 23.19
C TRP A 359 4.51 -2.02 22.88
N HIS A 360 4.17 -1.06 23.72
CA HIS A 360 4.87 0.22 23.74
C HIS A 360 5.70 0.28 25.02
N SER A 361 6.99 0.59 24.85
CA SER A 361 7.96 0.68 25.95
C SER A 361 7.72 1.90 26.84
N ASP A 362 6.97 2.90 26.36
CA ASP A 362 6.66 4.10 27.12
C ASP A 362 5.40 3.86 27.97
N ALA A 363 5.65 3.24 29.12
CA ALA A 363 4.72 2.71 30.10
C ALA A 363 3.88 3.76 30.87
N SER A 364 3.49 4.89 30.28
CA SER A 364 2.99 6.02 31.08
C SER A 364 1.54 6.46 30.90
N GLU A 365 0.67 5.79 30.14
CA GLU A 365 -0.70 6.31 29.98
C GLU A 365 -1.80 5.24 30.07
N ASP A 366 -2.32 5.15 31.31
CA ASP A 366 -3.60 4.66 31.81
C ASP A 366 -3.98 3.18 31.65
N GLU A 367 -4.40 2.57 32.77
CA GLU A 367 -5.11 1.29 32.84
C GLU A 367 -6.35 1.36 31.93
N HIS A 368 -6.38 0.54 30.89
CA HIS A 368 -7.45 0.61 29.90
C HIS A 368 -8.78 0.01 30.42
N LEU A 369 -8.72 -0.91 31.38
CA LEU A 369 -9.87 -1.66 31.88
C LEU A 369 -10.01 -1.54 33.40
N VAL A 370 -10.98 -0.75 33.87
CA VAL A 370 -11.24 -0.61 35.31
C VAL A 370 -12.15 -1.75 35.78
N PRO A 371 -11.75 -2.55 36.80
CA PRO A 371 -12.59 -3.61 37.35
C PRO A 371 -14.00 -3.14 37.72
N GLY A 372 -15.01 -3.95 37.36
CA GLY A 372 -16.43 -3.66 37.58
C GLY A 372 -17.07 -2.76 36.52
N ARG A 373 -16.32 -2.22 35.56
CA ARG A 373 -16.87 -1.48 34.42
C ARG A 373 -17.15 -2.38 33.21
N ARG A 374 -18.06 -1.92 32.37
CA ARG A 374 -18.40 -2.55 31.10
C ARG A 374 -17.81 -1.79 29.93
N TYR A 375 -17.33 -2.55 28.97
CA TYR A 375 -16.65 -2.04 27.79
C TYR A 375 -17.15 -2.74 26.54
N ILE A 376 -16.92 -2.08 25.42
CA ILE A 376 -17.06 -2.60 24.08
C ILE A 376 -15.65 -2.82 23.52
N VAL A 377 -15.38 -4.05 23.10
CA VAL A 377 -14.08 -4.47 22.56
C VAL A 377 -14.23 -4.81 21.09
N PHE A 378 -13.41 -4.18 20.25
CA PHE A 378 -13.25 -4.51 18.84
C PHE A 378 -12.19 -5.62 18.68
N ALA A 379 -12.60 -6.87 18.93
CA ALA A 379 -11.68 -7.99 19.04
C ALA A 379 -10.99 -8.30 17.72
N ILE A 380 -9.68 -8.55 17.78
CA ILE A 380 -8.83 -8.96 16.67
C ILE A 380 -9.03 -10.45 16.43
N GLY A 381 -9.37 -10.81 15.19
CA GLY A 381 -8.95 -12.11 14.68
C GLY A 381 -9.61 -12.59 13.40
N ASN A 382 -9.40 -11.78 12.37
CA ASN A 382 -9.37 -12.30 11.01
C ASN A 382 -8.27 -11.64 10.15
N ASP A 383 -7.40 -10.82 10.76
CA ASP A 383 -6.59 -9.92 9.94
C ASP A 383 -5.36 -10.62 9.34
N ARG A 384 -5.12 -11.88 9.73
CA ARG A 384 -4.17 -12.78 9.09
C ARG A 384 -4.81 -14.12 8.76
N ARG A 385 -4.37 -14.70 7.65
CA ARG A 385 -4.82 -15.99 7.11
C ARG A 385 -4.69 -17.15 8.11
N ASP A 386 -3.66 -17.12 8.94
CA ASP A 386 -3.33 -18.15 9.93
C ASP A 386 -3.97 -17.89 11.30
N GLN A 387 -4.70 -16.79 11.46
CA GLN A 387 -5.28 -16.42 12.75
C GLN A 387 -6.58 -17.20 13.00
N MET A 388 -6.47 -18.39 13.57
CA MET A 388 -7.61 -19.14 14.10
C MET A 388 -7.96 -18.68 15.52
N ILE A 389 -9.07 -17.95 15.68
CA ILE A 389 -9.63 -17.68 17.02
C ILE A 389 -10.43 -18.90 17.48
N THR A 390 -10.09 -19.42 18.65
CA THR A 390 -10.89 -20.41 19.37
C THR A 390 -11.54 -19.80 20.60
N LYS A 391 -12.49 -20.51 21.23
CA LYS A 391 -13.12 -20.10 22.50
C LYS A 391 -12.13 -19.86 23.65
N ASP A 392 -10.94 -20.46 23.57
CA ASP A 392 -9.89 -20.40 24.59
C ASP A 392 -8.79 -19.38 24.22
N SER A 393 -8.88 -18.76 23.04
CA SER A 393 -7.93 -17.72 22.63
C SER A 393 -8.11 -16.45 23.47
N PRO A 394 -7.02 -15.75 23.84
CA PRO A 394 -7.14 -14.45 24.49
C PRO A 394 -7.79 -13.44 23.55
N ILE A 395 -8.59 -12.52 24.11
CA ILE A 395 -9.15 -11.41 23.33
C ILE A 395 -8.08 -10.33 23.16
N SER A 396 -7.52 -10.25 21.96
CA SER A 396 -6.58 -9.17 21.63
C SER A 396 -7.33 -8.01 20.98
N PHE A 397 -6.95 -6.78 21.30
CA PHE A 397 -7.50 -5.56 20.68
C PHE A 397 -6.40 -4.52 20.48
N GLU A 398 -6.70 -3.45 19.76
CA GLU A 398 -5.79 -2.30 19.62
C GLU A 398 -6.06 -1.27 20.73
N ARG A 399 -5.11 -0.35 20.98
CA ARG A 399 -5.28 0.70 22.00
C ARG A 399 -6.61 1.44 21.87
N CYS A 400 -7.01 1.77 20.64
CA CYS A 400 -8.27 2.46 20.36
C CYS A 400 -9.48 1.53 20.13
N GLY A 401 -9.25 0.22 20.14
CA GLY A 401 -10.26 -0.83 19.99
C GLY A 401 -11.04 -1.13 21.27
N LEU A 402 -11.07 -0.19 22.23
CA LEU A 402 -11.78 -0.30 23.48
C LEU A 402 -12.59 0.98 23.73
N GLN A 403 -13.87 0.84 24.05
CA GLN A 403 -14.78 1.96 24.35
C GLN A 403 -15.63 1.62 25.58
N GLU A 404 -16.04 2.62 26.36
CA GLU A 404 -17.01 2.37 27.44
C GLU A 404 -18.38 1.95 26.87
N ASP A 405 -19.07 1.04 27.55
CA ASP A 405 -20.38 0.55 27.10
C ASP A 405 -21.50 1.53 27.46
N THR A 406 -21.67 2.58 26.65
CA THR A 406 -22.76 3.57 26.82
C THR A 406 -23.81 3.50 25.70
N PRO A 407 -25.04 4.00 25.93
CA PRO A 407 -26.08 4.05 24.90
C PRO A 407 -25.69 4.87 23.66
N GLU A 408 -24.84 5.89 23.80
CA GLU A 408 -24.34 6.71 22.68
C GLU A 408 -23.41 5.90 21.79
N ILE A 409 -22.47 5.18 22.41
CA ILE A 409 -21.51 4.32 21.70
C ILE A 409 -22.25 3.22 20.94
N ARG A 410 -23.26 2.59 21.57
CA ARG A 410 -24.10 1.55 20.93
C ARG A 410 -24.83 2.06 19.69
N ARG A 411 -25.31 3.30 19.68
CA ARG A 411 -25.95 3.91 18.50
C ARG A 411 -24.95 4.10 17.35
N GLU A 412 -23.71 4.50 17.63
CA GLU A 412 -22.67 4.58 16.61
C GLU A 412 -22.24 3.20 16.10
N LEU A 413 -22.23 2.17 16.96
CA LEU A 413 -22.00 0.79 16.53
C LEU A 413 -23.06 0.33 15.53
N GLU A 414 -24.34 0.53 15.83
CA GLU A 414 -25.46 0.15 14.94
C GLU A 414 -25.33 0.81 13.56
N LYS A 415 -24.92 2.09 13.51
CA LYS A 415 -24.61 2.79 12.25
C LYS A 415 -23.49 2.11 11.47
N GLY A 416 -22.44 1.65 12.15
CA GLY A 416 -21.33 0.91 11.54
C GLY A 416 -21.73 -0.47 11.06
N PHE A 417 -22.54 -1.19 11.83
CA PHE A 417 -23.04 -2.53 11.49
C PHE A 417 -23.92 -2.49 10.25
N ALA A 418 -24.82 -1.51 10.15
CA ALA A 418 -25.72 -1.33 9.00
C ALA A 418 -24.98 -1.10 7.68
N GLN A 419 -23.76 -0.57 7.70
CA GLN A 419 -22.94 -0.42 6.49
C GLN A 419 -22.40 -1.77 6.00
N ASN A 420 -22.16 -2.72 6.90
CA ASN A 420 -21.63 -4.03 6.56
C ASN A 420 -22.67 -4.90 5.84
N ASP A 421 -23.94 -4.78 6.25
CA ASP A 421 -25.04 -5.57 5.69
C ASP A 421 -25.36 -5.22 4.24
N THR A 422 -25.01 -4.01 3.78
CA THR A 422 -25.23 -3.59 2.38
C THR A 422 -24.29 -4.25 1.37
N LEU A 423 -23.23 -4.92 1.84
CA LEU A 423 -22.21 -5.55 0.99
C LEU A 423 -22.37 -7.07 0.84
N ASN A 424 -23.31 -7.67 1.59
CA ASN A 424 -23.77 -9.05 1.43
C ASN A 424 -25.23 -9.08 0.90
N PRO A 425 -25.49 -8.66 -0.36
CA PRO A 425 -26.80 -8.80 -0.99
C PRO A 425 -27.16 -10.26 -1.33
#